data_AF-A0AAD6MA69-F1
#
_entry.id   AF-A0AAD6MA69-F1
#
_cell.length_a   1.000
_cell.length_b   1.000
_cell.length_c   1.000
_cell.angle_alpha   90.00
_cell.angle_beta   90.00
_cell.angle_gamma   90.00
#
_symmetry.space_group_name_H-M   'P 1'
#
loop_
_entity.id
_entity.type
_entity.pdbx_description
1 polymer ?
#
loop_
_entity_poly.entity_id
_entity_poly.type
_entity_poly.pdbx_seq_one_letter_code
_entity_poly.pdbx_strand_id
1 'polypeptide(L)'
;MKYNVDLLKIIQLGMTLSDSQGKFHYFWQFNFRDFNIEHDPCIDLKKNREKGIDSSDFAWMVLTSGLVFNNCSITWITFHGAYDFGFLIKILTRRELPCDMASFLGMVSFFFGVRVYDTKFMMGSIGGLRGGLERVAKLLGVERTTGSRHQAGSDSLLTQQTFVRFKDSYANLDLENLNGCEGMLFGLCEGWLGFDRTPEVYNIETSTRLKPQFKEVFSV
;
A
#
# COMPACT_ATOMS: atom_id res chain seq x y z
N MET A 1 -14.64 -8.79 -1.20
CA MET A 1 -13.17 -8.93 -1.14
C MET A 1 -12.76 -10.39 -0.91
N LYS A 2 -13.06 -11.01 0.25
CA LYS A 2 -12.68 -12.40 0.60
C LYS A 2 -12.75 -13.38 -0.58
N TYR A 3 -13.94 -13.56 -1.16
CA TYR A 3 -14.17 -14.47 -2.29
C TYR A 3 -13.14 -14.30 -3.43
N ASN A 4 -12.88 -13.06 -3.85
CA ASN A 4 -11.92 -12.78 -4.92
C ASN A 4 -10.48 -13.07 -4.50
N VAL A 5 -10.10 -12.70 -3.27
CA VAL A 5 -8.75 -12.97 -2.76
C VAL A 5 -8.51 -14.47 -2.62
N ASP A 6 -9.49 -15.25 -2.16
CA ASP A 6 -9.34 -16.70 -2.01
C ASP A 6 -9.25 -17.42 -3.36
N LEU A 7 -10.01 -16.96 -4.36
CA LEU A 7 -9.98 -17.53 -5.70
C LEU A 7 -8.74 -17.15 -6.51
N LEU A 8 -8.30 -15.89 -6.41
CA LEU A 8 -7.24 -15.36 -7.26
C LEU A 8 -5.87 -15.48 -6.58
N LYS A 9 -4.83 -15.41 -7.40
CA LYS A 9 -3.46 -15.33 -6.92
C LYS A 9 -2.79 -14.07 -7.46
N ILE A 10 -1.96 -13.46 -6.62
CA ILE A 10 -1.28 -12.20 -6.93
C ILE A 10 -0.32 -12.39 -8.13
N ILE A 11 -0.19 -11.36 -8.96
CA ILE A 11 0.73 -11.35 -10.11
C ILE A 11 1.94 -10.49 -9.80
N GLN A 12 1.74 -9.32 -9.20
CA GLN A 12 2.78 -8.38 -8.84
C GLN A 12 2.52 -7.77 -7.46
N LEU A 13 3.59 -7.50 -6.72
CA LEU A 13 3.57 -6.71 -5.49
C LEU A 13 4.62 -5.60 -5.58
N GLY A 14 4.21 -4.38 -5.27
CA GLY A 14 5.11 -3.24 -5.11
C GLY A 14 5.40 -3.00 -3.64
N MET A 15 6.67 -2.80 -3.30
CA MET A 15 7.06 -2.38 -1.96
C MET A 15 8.03 -1.21 -2.06
N THR A 16 7.74 -0.13 -1.33
CA THR A 16 8.62 1.02 -1.21
C THR A 16 9.02 1.18 0.24
N LEU A 17 10.33 1.15 0.52
CA LEU A 17 10.89 1.47 1.83
C LEU A 17 11.41 2.90 1.81
N SER A 18 11.13 3.65 2.87
CA SER A 18 11.60 5.01 3.03
C SER A 18 11.86 5.35 4.50
N ASP A 19 12.66 6.38 4.74
CA ASP A 19 12.76 6.98 6.07
C ASP A 19 11.46 7.72 6.46
N SER A 20 11.38 8.18 7.71
CA SER A 20 10.21 8.90 8.24
C SER A 20 9.94 10.25 7.56
N GLN A 21 10.92 10.80 6.86
CA GLN A 21 10.84 12.08 6.14
C GLN A 21 10.55 11.91 4.64
N GLY A 22 10.53 10.66 4.14
CA GLY A 22 10.37 10.40 2.72
C GLY A 22 11.58 10.74 1.86
N LYS A 23 12.75 11.02 2.46
CA LYS A 23 13.91 11.57 1.75
C LYS A 23 14.67 10.49 0.99
N PHE A 24 14.97 9.38 1.66
CA PHE A 24 15.53 8.19 1.02
C PHE A 24 14.44 7.19 0.73
N HIS A 25 14.38 6.65 -0.49
CA HIS A 25 13.45 5.59 -0.82
C HIS A 25 14.06 4.59 -1.81
N TYR A 26 13.75 3.32 -1.56
CA TYR A 26 14.02 2.20 -2.44
C TYR A 26 12.71 1.50 -2.72
N PHE A 27 12.49 1.11 -3.97
CA PHE A 27 11.28 0.40 -4.32
C PHE A 27 11.57 -0.83 -5.17
N TRP A 28 10.77 -1.86 -4.90
CA TRP A 28 10.84 -3.16 -5.53
C TRP A 28 9.51 -3.51 -6.18
N GLN A 29 9.60 -4.18 -7.31
CA GLN A 29 8.49 -4.90 -7.91
C GLN A 29 8.79 -6.38 -7.87
N PHE A 30 8.01 -7.13 -7.09
CA PHE A 30 8.05 -8.58 -7.03
C PHE A 30 7.07 -9.13 -8.05
N ASN A 31 7.56 -9.96 -8.97
CA ASN A 31 6.74 -10.64 -9.97
C ASN A 31 6.58 -12.11 -9.57
N PHE A 32 5.34 -12.59 -9.44
CA PHE A 32 5.04 -13.96 -9.00
C PHE A 32 4.82 -14.90 -10.19
N ARG A 33 5.17 -16.18 -10.03
CA ARG A 33 4.98 -17.20 -11.08
C ARG A 33 3.74 -18.07 -10.91
N ASP A 34 3.22 -18.17 -9.69
CA ASP A 34 2.22 -19.17 -9.32
C ASP A 34 0.77 -18.69 -9.49
N PHE A 35 0.54 -17.56 -10.18
CA PHE A 35 -0.77 -16.99 -10.48
C PHE A 35 -1.63 -17.89 -11.39
N ASN A 36 -2.95 -17.70 -11.33
CA ASN A 36 -3.95 -18.56 -11.98
C ASN A 36 -4.79 -17.85 -13.05
N ILE A 37 -4.27 -16.79 -13.66
CA ILE A 37 -4.85 -16.14 -14.84
C ILE A 37 -4.02 -16.41 -16.09
N GLU A 38 -4.65 -16.41 -17.26
CA GLU A 38 -3.97 -16.73 -18.53
C GLU A 38 -3.57 -15.52 -19.37
N HIS A 39 -4.25 -14.39 -19.19
CA HIS A 39 -3.99 -13.18 -19.97
C HIS A 39 -4.11 -11.92 -19.12
N ASP A 40 -3.12 -11.06 -19.24
CA ASP A 40 -3.13 -9.69 -18.72
C ASP A 40 -2.60 -8.76 -19.81
N PRO A 41 -3.30 -7.68 -20.17
CA PRO A 41 -2.89 -6.79 -21.25
C PRO A 41 -1.68 -5.91 -20.90
N CYS A 42 -1.34 -5.80 -19.62
CA CYS A 42 -0.30 -4.90 -19.12
C CYS A 42 0.97 -5.63 -18.65
N ILE A 43 0.89 -6.94 -18.40
CA ILE A 43 1.97 -7.73 -17.80
C ILE A 43 2.37 -8.90 -18.70
N ASP A 44 3.68 -9.08 -18.89
CA ASP A 44 4.25 -10.26 -19.55
C ASP A 44 4.15 -11.49 -18.61
N LEU A 45 2.99 -12.14 -18.65
CA LEU A 45 2.72 -13.33 -17.84
C LEU A 45 3.66 -14.49 -18.19
N LYS A 46 4.13 -14.60 -19.44
CA LYS A 46 5.06 -15.67 -19.84
C LYS A 46 6.38 -15.51 -19.10
N LYS A 47 6.96 -14.30 -19.10
CA LYS A 47 8.16 -13.99 -18.33
C LYS A 47 7.98 -14.26 -16.84
N ASN A 48 6.81 -13.91 -16.28
CA ASN A 48 6.52 -14.16 -14.87
C ASN A 48 6.43 -15.66 -14.56
N ARG A 49 5.82 -16.49 -15.41
CA ARG A 49 5.80 -17.95 -15.22
C ARG A 49 7.20 -18.56 -15.26
N GLU A 50 8.06 -18.09 -16.18
CA GLU A 50 9.42 -18.62 -16.36
C GLU A 50 10.38 -18.18 -15.25
N LYS A 51 10.29 -16.92 -14.82
CA LYS A 51 11.31 -16.29 -13.99
C LYS A 51 10.83 -15.82 -12.64
N GLY A 52 9.52 -15.74 -12.40
CA GLY A 52 8.92 -15.14 -11.21
C GLY A 52 9.11 -15.95 -9.93
N ILE A 53 8.80 -15.30 -8.81
CA ILE A 53 8.98 -15.81 -7.46
C ILE A 53 7.80 -16.72 -7.12
N ASP A 54 8.06 -17.81 -6.41
CA ASP A 54 6.97 -18.57 -5.78
C ASP A 54 6.41 -17.79 -4.60
N SER A 55 5.09 -17.63 -4.53
CA SER A 55 4.47 -16.95 -3.40
C SER A 55 4.83 -17.58 -2.04
N SER A 56 5.15 -18.88 -1.97
CA SER A 56 5.64 -19.49 -0.72
C SER A 56 7.04 -19.04 -0.32
N ASP A 57 7.94 -18.87 -1.30
CA ASP A 57 9.31 -18.44 -1.05
C ASP A 57 9.33 -16.98 -0.57
N PHE A 58 8.50 -16.14 -1.22
CA PHE A 58 8.27 -14.78 -0.78
C PHE A 58 7.71 -14.72 0.66
N ALA A 59 6.73 -15.56 0.99
CA ALA A 59 6.19 -15.63 2.34
C ALA A 59 7.27 -15.93 3.38
N TRP A 60 8.13 -16.92 3.11
CA TRP A 60 9.24 -17.27 3.98
C TRP A 60 10.24 -16.12 4.18
N MET A 61 10.61 -15.43 3.10
CA MET A 61 11.47 -14.25 3.20
C MET A 61 10.84 -13.15 4.06
N VAL A 62 9.57 -12.81 3.82
CA VAL A 62 8.91 -11.75 4.59
C VAL A 62 8.84 -12.11 6.07
N LEU A 63 8.48 -13.35 6.41
CA LEU A 63 8.40 -13.83 7.80
C LEU A 63 9.76 -13.76 8.52
N THR A 64 10.88 -13.93 7.80
CA THR A 64 12.24 -13.90 8.37
C THR A 64 12.93 -12.53 8.26
N SER A 65 12.37 -11.59 7.50
CA SER A 65 12.99 -10.29 7.21
C SER A 65 12.90 -9.24 8.32
N GLY A 66 12.02 -9.43 9.31
CA GLY A 66 11.68 -8.41 10.30
C GLY A 66 10.70 -7.32 9.81
N LEU A 67 10.15 -7.46 8.58
CA LEU A 67 9.12 -6.57 8.04
C LEU A 67 7.75 -6.75 8.70
N VAL A 68 7.43 -7.98 9.09
CA VAL A 68 6.20 -8.35 9.81
C VAL A 68 6.52 -8.68 11.28
N PHE A 69 5.50 -8.68 12.13
CA PHE A 69 5.60 -8.86 13.59
C PHE A 69 6.47 -7.79 14.28
N ASN A 70 6.59 -6.63 13.66
CA ASN A 70 7.43 -5.52 14.10
C ASN A 70 6.57 -4.31 14.48
N ASN A 71 5.91 -4.43 15.63
CA ASN A 71 4.81 -3.54 16.04
C ASN A 71 5.23 -2.10 16.36
N CYS A 72 6.54 -1.83 16.52
CA CYS A 72 7.03 -0.55 17.01
C CYS A 72 8.06 0.15 16.12
N SER A 73 8.63 -0.47 15.07
CA SER A 73 9.62 0.21 14.20
C SER A 73 9.21 0.41 12.74
N ILE A 74 8.15 -0.26 12.27
CA ILE A 74 7.65 -0.09 10.88
C ILE A 74 6.31 0.64 10.84
N THR A 75 6.10 1.44 9.80
CA THR A 75 4.82 2.06 9.47
C THR A 75 4.45 1.63 8.07
N TRP A 76 3.28 1.01 7.94
CA TRP A 76 2.74 0.56 6.66
C TRP A 76 1.82 1.61 6.07
N ILE A 77 2.04 1.94 4.81
CA ILE A 77 1.25 2.92 4.07
C ILE A 77 0.66 2.21 2.85
N THR A 78 -0.62 2.45 2.60
CA THR A 78 -1.30 1.97 1.41
C THR A 78 -2.22 3.05 0.84
N PHE A 79 -2.80 2.79 -0.34
CA PHE A 79 -3.86 3.57 -0.93
C PHE A 79 -4.98 2.62 -1.35
N HIS A 80 -6.08 2.58 -0.60
CA HIS A 80 -7.16 1.60 -0.79
C HIS A 80 -6.71 0.14 -0.60
N GLY A 81 -5.93 -0.11 0.46
CA GLY A 81 -5.12 -1.32 0.62
C GLY A 81 -5.82 -2.56 1.11
N ALA A 82 -7.15 -2.55 1.15
CA ALA A 82 -7.92 -3.66 1.68
C ALA A 82 -7.61 -4.97 0.91
N TYR A 83 -7.55 -4.91 -0.43
CA TYR A 83 -7.14 -6.05 -1.26
C TYR A 83 -5.65 -6.38 -1.12
N ASP A 84 -4.78 -5.37 -1.00
CA ASP A 84 -3.34 -5.55 -0.85
C ASP A 84 -3.02 -6.39 0.39
N PHE A 85 -3.57 -5.99 1.54
CA PHE A 85 -3.43 -6.76 2.78
C PHE A 85 -4.14 -8.11 2.71
N GLY A 86 -5.26 -8.21 2.00
CA GLY A 86 -5.91 -9.49 1.70
C GLY A 86 -4.95 -10.49 1.05
N PHE A 87 -4.32 -10.10 -0.07
CA PHE A 87 -3.36 -10.96 -0.76
C PHE A 87 -2.12 -11.25 0.10
N LEU A 88 -1.58 -10.26 0.81
CA LEU A 88 -0.43 -10.49 1.69
C LEU A 88 -0.75 -11.47 2.82
N ILE A 89 -1.90 -11.33 3.50
CA ILE A 89 -2.33 -12.28 4.54
C ILE A 89 -2.52 -13.67 3.96
N LYS A 90 -3.15 -13.81 2.78
CA LYS A 90 -3.29 -15.10 2.10
C LYS A 90 -1.93 -15.74 1.82
N ILE A 91 -0.96 -14.96 1.34
CA ILE A 91 0.40 -15.43 1.05
C ILE A 91 1.09 -15.89 2.35
N LEU A 92 1.05 -15.08 3.40
CA LEU A 92 1.72 -15.35 4.68
C LEU A 92 1.10 -16.52 5.44
N THR A 93 -0.22 -16.67 5.41
CA THR A 93 -0.94 -17.72 6.15
C THR A 93 -1.12 -19.00 5.36
N ARG A 94 -1.03 -18.93 4.03
CA ARG A 94 -1.35 -20.04 3.10
C ARG A 94 -2.74 -20.61 3.30
N ARG A 95 -3.67 -19.78 3.79
CA ARG A 95 -5.07 -20.14 4.09
C ARG A 95 -6.01 -19.16 3.42
N GLU A 96 -7.27 -19.55 3.33
CA GLU A 96 -8.35 -18.61 2.98
C GLU A 96 -8.44 -17.50 4.03
N LEU A 97 -8.91 -16.33 3.59
CA LEU A 97 -9.15 -15.22 4.50
C LEU A 97 -10.26 -15.52 5.51
N PRO A 98 -10.23 -14.90 6.71
CA PRO A 98 -11.31 -15.02 7.68
C PRO A 98 -12.67 -14.61 7.12
N CYS A 99 -13.74 -15.28 7.56
CA CYS A 99 -15.10 -15.01 7.09
C CYS A 99 -15.66 -13.67 7.60
N ASP A 100 -15.13 -13.14 8.70
CA ASP A 100 -15.56 -11.90 9.31
C ASP A 100 -14.47 -10.81 9.29
N MET A 101 -14.93 -9.56 9.30
CA MET A 101 -14.07 -8.39 9.18
C MET A 101 -13.17 -8.21 10.40
N ALA A 102 -13.65 -8.52 11.61
CA ALA A 102 -12.89 -8.30 12.84
C ALA A 102 -11.66 -9.22 12.88
N SER A 103 -11.83 -10.51 12.54
CA SER A 103 -10.73 -11.46 12.40
C SER A 103 -9.74 -11.06 11.31
N PHE A 104 -10.23 -10.54 10.18
CA PHE A 104 -9.36 -10.03 9.11
C PHE A 104 -8.50 -8.84 9.57
N LEU A 105 -9.11 -7.82 10.18
CA LEU A 105 -8.40 -6.66 10.73
C LEU A 105 -7.45 -7.07 11.88
N GLY A 106 -7.85 -8.07 12.68
CA GLY A 106 -7.00 -8.69 13.69
C GLY A 106 -5.74 -9.33 13.08
N MET A 107 -5.87 -10.01 11.94
CA MET A 107 -4.71 -10.53 11.19
C MET A 107 -3.85 -9.39 10.63
N VAL A 108 -4.44 -8.32 10.09
CA VAL A 108 -3.67 -7.15 9.63
C VAL A 108 -2.85 -6.58 10.79
N SER A 109 -3.47 -6.37 11.94
CA SER A 109 -2.79 -5.88 13.14
C SER A 109 -1.72 -6.84 13.64
N PHE A 110 -1.98 -8.15 13.63
CA PHE A 110 -1.03 -9.16 14.07
C PHE A 110 0.24 -9.22 13.21
N PHE A 111 0.10 -9.20 11.89
CA PHE A 111 1.26 -9.28 10.97
C PHE A 111 1.94 -7.93 10.76
N PHE A 112 1.19 -6.84 10.62
CA PHE A 112 1.71 -5.55 10.16
C PHE A 112 1.76 -4.47 11.26
N GLY A 113 1.26 -4.78 12.46
CA GLY A 113 1.22 -3.88 13.59
C GLY A 113 0.08 -2.86 13.52
N VAL A 114 0.08 -1.93 14.49
CA VAL A 114 -0.97 -0.89 14.61
C VAL A 114 -0.76 0.28 13.66
N ARG A 115 0.49 0.55 13.25
CA ARG A 115 0.83 1.69 12.39
C ARG A 115 0.61 1.36 10.91
N VAL A 116 -0.62 1.05 10.57
CA VAL A 116 -1.10 0.85 9.20
C VAL A 116 -1.99 2.04 8.85
N TYR A 117 -1.67 2.72 7.76
CA TYR A 117 -2.40 3.91 7.31
C TYR A 117 -2.85 3.76 5.85
N ASP A 118 -4.15 3.81 5.62
CA ASP A 118 -4.72 3.91 4.29
C ASP A 118 -4.86 5.38 3.90
N THR A 119 -4.01 5.81 2.97
CA THR A 119 -3.95 7.18 2.44
C THR A 119 -5.29 7.65 1.90
N LYS A 120 -6.04 6.75 1.26
CA LYS A 120 -7.35 7.10 0.71
C LYS A 120 -8.40 7.26 1.81
N PHE A 121 -8.31 6.46 2.87
CA PHE A 121 -9.16 6.62 4.04
C PHE A 121 -8.93 7.97 4.73
N MET A 122 -7.66 8.29 5.01
CA MET A 122 -7.29 9.55 5.68
C MET A 122 -7.73 10.79 4.91
N MET A 123 -7.67 10.75 3.58
CA MET A 123 -8.08 11.87 2.73
C MET A 123 -9.60 12.00 2.55
N GLY A 124 -10.39 10.99 2.94
CA GLY A 124 -11.83 10.96 2.69
C GLY A 124 -12.61 12.13 3.31
N SER A 125 -12.10 12.67 4.43
CA SER A 125 -12.63 13.84 5.12
C SER A 125 -12.24 15.19 4.50
N ILE A 126 -11.30 15.21 3.56
CA ILE A 126 -10.76 16.45 3.00
C ILE A 126 -11.45 16.78 1.68
N GLY A 127 -12.13 17.93 1.66
CA GLY A 127 -12.82 18.45 0.49
C GLY A 127 -11.85 18.61 -0.68
N GLY A 128 -12.21 18.05 -1.83
CA GLY A 128 -11.41 18.17 -3.07
C GLY A 128 -10.38 17.06 -3.29
N LEU A 129 -9.92 16.34 -2.25
CA LEU A 129 -8.99 15.21 -2.39
C LEU A 129 -9.72 13.87 -2.59
N ARG A 130 -10.38 13.71 -3.74
CA ARG A 130 -11.11 12.48 -4.09
C ARG A 130 -10.65 11.90 -5.42
N GLY A 131 -10.62 10.57 -5.49
CA GLY A 131 -10.35 9.81 -6.72
C GLY A 131 -9.39 8.65 -6.52
N GLY A 132 -8.82 8.17 -7.63
CA GLY A 132 -7.72 7.21 -7.61
C GLY A 132 -6.36 7.87 -7.35
N LEU A 133 -5.37 7.04 -7.04
CA LEU A 133 -4.01 7.46 -6.64
C LEU A 133 -3.42 8.53 -7.56
N GLU A 134 -3.44 8.30 -8.88
CA GLU A 134 -2.87 9.23 -9.87
C GLU A 134 -3.48 10.64 -9.80
N ARG A 135 -4.82 10.72 -9.65
CA ARG A 135 -5.52 12.00 -9.56
C ARG A 135 -5.17 12.71 -8.27
N VAL A 136 -5.16 11.99 -7.16
CA VAL A 136 -4.84 12.54 -5.84
C VAL A 136 -3.39 13.01 -5.79
N ALA A 137 -2.45 12.21 -6.31
CA ALA A 137 -1.05 12.59 -6.44
C ALA A 137 -0.91 13.90 -7.22
N LYS A 138 -1.56 14.01 -8.38
CA LYS A 138 -1.56 15.23 -9.20
C LYS A 138 -2.14 16.45 -8.45
N LEU A 139 -3.23 16.27 -7.71
CA LEU A 139 -3.83 17.35 -6.90
C LEU A 139 -2.88 17.86 -5.81
N LEU A 140 -2.00 16.98 -5.30
CA LEU A 140 -0.98 17.30 -4.31
C LEU A 140 0.34 17.78 -4.94
N GLY A 141 0.41 17.89 -6.28
CA GLY A 141 1.62 18.27 -7.00
C GLY A 141 2.70 17.19 -6.99
N VAL A 142 2.32 15.92 -6.84
CA VAL A 142 3.22 14.76 -6.96
C VAL A 142 3.06 14.16 -8.35
N GLU A 143 4.17 14.02 -9.06
CA GLU A 143 4.22 13.38 -10.38
C GLU A 143 4.91 12.01 -10.29
N ARG A 144 4.46 11.08 -11.12
CA ARG A 144 5.11 9.77 -11.26
C ARG A 144 6.45 9.94 -11.97
N THR A 145 7.53 9.69 -11.25
CA THR A 145 8.89 9.90 -11.78
C THR A 145 9.49 8.69 -12.49
N THR A 146 8.93 7.48 -12.31
CA THR A 146 9.47 6.24 -12.86
C THR A 146 8.42 5.14 -12.95
N GLY A 147 8.56 4.24 -13.93
CA GLY A 147 7.59 3.17 -14.23
C GLY A 147 6.28 3.69 -14.83
N SER A 148 5.40 2.77 -15.20
CA SER A 148 4.07 3.10 -15.73
C SER A 148 2.98 2.92 -14.66
N ARG A 149 1.83 3.55 -14.89
CA ARG A 149 0.60 3.24 -14.16
C ARG A 149 0.32 1.74 -14.27
N HIS A 150 -0.23 1.14 -13.21
CA HIS A 150 -0.58 -0.29 -13.13
C HIS A 150 0.64 -1.23 -13.06
N GLN A 151 1.85 -0.71 -12.85
CA GLN A 151 2.99 -1.49 -12.37
C GLN A 151 3.10 -1.33 -10.86
N ALA A 152 3.00 -2.45 -10.14
CA ALA A 152 2.85 -2.44 -8.69
C ALA A 152 3.98 -1.67 -7.98
N GLY A 153 5.23 -1.80 -8.42
CA GLY A 153 6.35 -1.06 -7.83
C GLY A 153 6.29 0.45 -8.07
N SER A 154 5.85 0.87 -9.26
CA SER A 154 5.67 2.29 -9.58
C SER A 154 4.50 2.89 -8.76
N ASP A 155 3.41 2.13 -8.62
CA ASP A 155 2.26 2.51 -7.81
C ASP A 155 2.59 2.58 -6.31
N SER A 156 3.43 1.68 -5.78
CA SER A 156 3.88 1.74 -4.38
C SER A 156 4.76 2.97 -4.11
N LEU A 157 5.62 3.35 -5.05
CA LEU A 157 6.41 4.58 -4.93
C LEU A 157 5.52 5.82 -4.96
N LEU A 158 4.59 5.90 -5.92
CA LEU A 158 3.67 7.03 -6.01
C LEU A 158 2.80 7.13 -4.74
N THR A 159 2.36 6.01 -4.18
CA THR A 159 1.63 5.94 -2.91
C THR A 159 2.46 6.56 -1.78
N GLN A 160 3.72 6.16 -1.64
CA GLN A 160 4.61 6.68 -0.61
C GLN A 160 4.84 8.19 -0.77
N GLN A 161 5.13 8.66 -1.98
CA GLN A 161 5.38 10.08 -2.25
C GLN A 161 4.12 10.93 -2.00
N THR A 162 2.96 10.42 -2.40
CA THR A 162 1.65 11.05 -2.16
C THR A 162 1.35 11.16 -0.68
N PHE A 163 1.60 10.10 0.10
CA PHE A 163 1.41 10.13 1.55
C PHE A 163 2.32 11.14 2.24
N VAL A 164 3.60 11.19 1.88
CA VAL A 164 4.52 12.18 2.48
C VAL A 164 4.08 13.60 2.13
N ARG A 165 3.73 13.83 0.86
CA ARG A 165 3.24 15.13 0.42
C ARG A 165 1.96 15.55 1.14
N PHE A 166 1.04 14.61 1.32
CA PHE A 166 -0.17 14.81 2.09
C PHE A 166 0.13 15.21 3.54
N LYS A 167 1.03 14.49 4.20
CA LYS A 167 1.48 14.83 5.56
C LYS A 167 2.07 16.25 5.61
N ASP A 168 2.90 16.63 4.64
CA ASP A 168 3.55 17.94 4.59
C ASP A 168 2.56 19.08 4.29
N SER A 169 1.60 18.86 3.38
CA SER A 169 0.61 19.87 2.96
C SER A 169 -0.45 20.17 4.02
N TYR A 170 -0.75 19.19 4.86
CA TYR A 170 -1.80 19.30 5.87
C TYR A 170 -1.21 19.29 7.29
N ALA A 171 0.06 19.68 7.44
CA ALA A 171 0.88 19.65 8.65
C ALA A 171 0.44 20.60 9.80
N ASN A 172 -0.87 20.72 10.04
CA ASN A 172 -1.44 20.75 11.40
C ASN A 172 -1.92 19.35 11.85
N LEU A 173 -1.82 18.33 10.97
CA LEU A 173 -1.95 16.92 11.30
C LEU A 173 -0.61 16.42 11.81
N ASP A 174 -0.35 16.65 13.10
CA ASP A 174 0.66 15.87 13.81
C ASP A 174 0.34 14.38 13.61
N LEU A 175 1.34 13.48 13.56
CA LEU A 175 1.04 12.04 13.53
C LEU A 175 0.23 11.63 14.78
N GLU A 176 0.33 12.40 15.87
CA GLU A 176 -0.53 12.31 17.06
C GLU A 176 -1.98 12.78 16.81
N ASN A 177 -2.25 13.60 15.80
CA ASN A 177 -3.59 14.03 15.36
C ASN A 177 -4.22 13.08 14.33
N LEU A 178 -3.48 12.09 13.82
CA LEU A 178 -4.05 10.96 13.05
C LEU A 178 -4.68 9.89 13.95
N ASN A 179 -4.67 10.09 15.27
CA ASN A 179 -5.35 9.25 16.26
C ASN A 179 -6.77 8.91 15.79
N GLY A 180 -6.99 7.63 15.53
CA GLY A 180 -8.26 7.06 15.06
C GLY A 180 -8.23 6.58 13.61
N CYS A 181 -7.21 6.90 12.82
CA CYS A 181 -7.02 6.36 11.47
C CYS A 181 -6.14 5.10 11.44
N GLU A 182 -5.45 4.77 12.53
CA GLU A 182 -4.60 3.59 12.63
C GLU A 182 -5.40 2.30 12.38
N GLY A 183 -4.91 1.48 11.45
CA GLY A 183 -5.57 0.22 11.09
C GLY A 183 -6.88 0.39 10.30
N MET A 184 -7.30 1.62 10.02
CA MET A 184 -8.51 1.89 9.24
C MET A 184 -8.22 1.73 7.75
N LEU A 185 -8.99 0.86 7.10
CA LEU A 185 -8.86 0.58 5.67
C LEU A 185 -10.07 1.12 4.91
N PHE A 186 -9.81 1.83 3.81
CA PHE A 186 -10.86 2.38 2.94
C PHE A 186 -11.77 1.27 2.42
N GLY A 187 -13.08 1.52 2.35
CA GLY A 187 -14.09 0.54 1.94
C GLY A 187 -14.41 -0.55 2.96
N LEU A 188 -13.71 -0.61 4.10
CA LEU A 188 -14.02 -1.53 5.21
C LEU A 188 -14.46 -0.78 6.48
N CYS A 189 -13.78 0.32 6.82
CA CYS A 189 -13.95 1.01 8.10
C CYS A 189 -14.79 2.31 8.02
N GLU A 190 -15.40 2.62 6.88
CA GLU A 190 -16.06 3.92 6.61
C GLU A 190 -17.27 4.24 7.53
N GLY A 191 -17.81 3.24 8.24
CA GLY A 191 -18.88 3.42 9.23
C GLY A 191 -18.42 3.58 10.69
N TRP A 192 -17.13 3.43 10.98
CA TRP A 192 -16.63 3.38 12.37
C TRP A 192 -16.31 4.76 12.97
N LEU A 193 -16.25 5.81 12.14
CA LEU A 193 -15.72 7.10 12.57
C LEU A 193 -16.67 8.29 12.49
N GLY A 194 -17.96 8.12 12.17
CA GLY A 194 -18.95 9.20 12.22
C GLY A 194 -18.39 10.53 11.69
N PHE A 195 -18.06 10.59 10.40
CA PHE A 195 -17.33 11.69 9.77
C PHE A 195 -18.12 13.01 9.80
N ASP A 196 -18.10 13.70 10.95
CA ASP A 196 -18.52 15.09 11.16
C ASP A 196 -17.28 15.94 11.50
N ARG A 197 -16.29 15.96 10.60
CA ARG A 197 -15.27 17.03 10.61
C ARG A 197 -15.26 17.73 9.27
N THR A 198 -15.71 18.98 9.29
CA THR A 198 -15.52 19.95 8.21
C THR A 198 -14.03 20.25 8.05
N PRO A 199 -13.44 20.08 6.87
CA PRO A 199 -12.03 20.38 6.67
C PRO A 199 -11.83 21.90 6.52
N GLU A 200 -10.96 22.47 7.34
CA GLU A 200 -10.40 23.80 7.10
C GLU A 200 -9.48 23.76 5.86
N VAL A 201 -9.55 24.79 5.03
CA VAL A 201 -8.83 24.89 3.75
C VAL A 201 -7.38 25.31 4.03
N TYR A 202 -6.40 24.52 3.59
CA TYR A 202 -4.97 24.85 3.68
C TYR A 202 -4.31 24.90 2.30
N ASN A 203 -3.42 25.88 2.09
CA ASN A 203 -2.70 26.14 0.85
C ASN A 203 -1.43 25.28 0.71
N ILE A 204 -1.08 24.94 -0.53
CA ILE A 204 -0.06 23.96 -0.89
C ILE A 204 1.23 24.67 -1.38
N GLU A 205 2.38 24.48 -0.72
CA GLU A 205 3.71 24.89 -1.23
C GLU A 205 4.57 23.69 -1.64
N THR A 206 5.30 23.80 -2.76
CA THR A 206 6.08 22.71 -3.40
C THR A 206 7.58 22.76 -3.08
N SER A 207 8.21 21.60 -2.85
CA SER A 207 9.67 21.44 -2.67
C SER A 207 10.24 20.35 -3.60
N THR A 208 11.51 20.50 -4.00
CA THR A 208 12.21 19.69 -5.01
C THR A 208 12.86 18.42 -4.44
N ARG A 209 12.83 17.30 -5.19
CA ARG A 209 13.37 15.98 -4.80
C ARG A 209 14.43 15.40 -5.75
N LEU A 210 15.28 14.54 -5.17
CA LEU A 210 16.34 13.74 -5.80
C LEU A 210 15.80 12.46 -6.48
N LYS A 211 16.63 11.82 -7.33
CA LYS A 211 16.26 10.69 -8.20
C LYS A 211 16.04 9.34 -7.43
N PRO A 212 14.97 8.58 -7.75
CA PRO A 212 14.67 7.27 -7.15
C PRO A 212 15.61 6.15 -7.63
N GLN A 213 15.76 5.07 -6.83
CA GLN A 213 16.46 3.83 -7.21
C GLN A 213 15.46 2.66 -7.33
N PHE A 214 15.47 1.95 -8.47
CA PHE A 214 14.54 0.87 -8.83
C PHE A 214 15.21 -0.50 -8.86
N LYS A 215 14.55 -1.53 -8.34
CA LYS A 215 14.94 -2.94 -8.55
C LYS A 215 13.73 -3.81 -8.88
N GLU A 216 13.75 -4.44 -10.04
CA GLU A 216 12.79 -5.49 -10.38
C GLU A 216 13.29 -6.85 -9.88
N VAL A 217 12.40 -7.64 -9.25
CA VAL A 217 12.75 -8.93 -8.64
C VAL A 217 11.95 -10.03 -9.31
N PHE A 218 12.67 -10.98 -9.90
CA PHE A 218 12.12 -12.16 -10.55
C PHE A 218 12.43 -13.43 -9.75
N SER A 219 13.61 -13.53 -9.16
CA SER A 219 13.99 -14.64 -8.28
C SER A 219 14.75 -14.13 -7.07
N VAL A 220 14.78 -14.94 -6.01
CA VAL A 220 15.48 -14.68 -4.74
C VAL A 220 16.83 -15.36 -4.77
#